data_AF-A0A528WC05-F1
#
_entry.id   AF-A0A528WC05-F1
#
_cell.length_a   1.000
_cell.length_b   1.000
_cell.length_c   1.000
_cell.angle_alpha   90.00
_cell.angle_beta   90.00
_cell.angle_gamma   90.00
#
_symmetry.space_group_name_H-M   'P 1'
#
loop_
_entity.id
_entity.type
_entity.pdbx_description
1 polymer ?
#
loop_
_entity_poly.entity_id
_entity_poly.type
_entity_poly.pdbx_seq_one_letter_code
_entity_poly.pdbx_strand_id
1 'polypeptide(L)'
;LILSKAGSDVEMIPEVANHLISSGGKRLRPMLTLAAAQMFGYAGDGHVKLATSVEFMHTATLLHDDVVDESALRRGKKTARMIWGNQASVLVGDFLLGQAFRMMVEVGSLEALDILSSAASIIAEGEVMQLAAAKNLDTTEDEHFAVIKAKTAALFAAAAEVGPVIAQASRTDRAALR
;
A
#
# COMPACT_ATOMS: atom_id res chain seq x y z
N LEU A 1 -1.92 -16.06 -4.56
CA LEU A 1 -1.56 -14.89 -5.41
C LEU A 1 -0.63 -13.92 -4.69
N ILE A 2 -1.05 -13.26 -3.60
CA ILE A 2 -0.18 -12.32 -2.87
C ILE A 2 1.10 -13.03 -2.35
N LEU A 3 0.95 -14.15 -1.64
CA LEU A 3 2.09 -14.89 -1.08
C LEU A 3 3.03 -15.49 -2.14
N SER A 4 2.47 -15.99 -3.25
CA SER A 4 3.27 -16.48 -4.38
C SER A 4 4.10 -15.40 -5.07
N LYS A 5 3.77 -14.11 -4.86
CA LYS A 5 4.51 -12.97 -5.39
C LYS A 5 5.49 -12.37 -4.38
N ALA A 6 5.48 -12.85 -3.14
CA ALA A 6 6.47 -12.52 -2.10
C ALA A 6 7.60 -13.56 -2.02
N GLY A 7 7.64 -14.55 -2.93
CA GLY A 7 8.71 -15.54 -3.01
C GLY A 7 10.06 -14.88 -3.29
N SER A 8 11.08 -15.34 -2.56
CA SER A 8 12.48 -14.92 -2.70
C SER A 8 13.37 -16.12 -2.38
N ASP A 9 14.56 -16.16 -2.97
CA ASP A 9 15.62 -17.12 -2.62
C ASP A 9 16.21 -16.84 -1.22
N VAL A 10 15.90 -15.66 -0.65
CA VAL A 10 16.25 -15.30 0.73
C VAL A 10 15.08 -15.65 1.65
N GLU A 11 15.23 -16.72 2.43
CA GLU A 11 14.18 -17.34 3.28
C GLU A 11 13.50 -16.36 4.25
N MET A 12 14.24 -15.38 4.79
CA MET A 12 13.70 -14.40 5.73
C MET A 12 12.60 -13.50 5.13
N ILE A 13 12.65 -13.21 3.83
CA ILE A 13 11.70 -12.33 3.16
C ILE A 13 10.27 -12.91 3.17
N PRO A 14 10.05 -14.13 2.64
CA PRO A 14 8.72 -14.74 2.68
C PRO A 14 8.27 -14.99 4.12
N GLU A 15 9.15 -15.27 5.09
CA GLU A 15 8.76 -15.42 6.50
C GLU A 15 8.14 -14.14 7.08
N VAL A 16 8.84 -13.01 6.96
CA VAL A 16 8.38 -11.72 7.48
C VAL A 16 7.10 -11.26 6.75
N ALA A 17 7.06 -11.41 5.42
CA ALA A 17 5.87 -11.09 4.63
C ALA A 17 4.68 -12.00 5.00
N ASN A 18 4.90 -13.30 5.14
CA ASN A 18 3.88 -14.27 5.57
C ASN A 18 3.37 -13.96 6.96
N HIS A 19 4.24 -13.57 7.91
CA HIS A 19 3.83 -13.19 9.25
C HIS A 19 2.80 -12.07 9.23
N LEU A 20 3.09 -10.99 8.50
CA LEU A 20 2.20 -9.83 8.42
C LEU A 20 0.92 -10.12 7.64
N ILE A 21 1.01 -10.89 6.55
CA ILE A 21 -0.15 -11.27 5.73
C ILE A 21 -1.05 -12.28 6.47
N SER A 22 -0.48 -13.18 7.27
CA SER A 22 -1.19 -14.18 8.07
C SER A 22 -1.72 -13.64 9.40
N SER A 23 -1.30 -12.45 9.85
CA SER A 23 -1.97 -11.70 10.94
C SER A 23 -3.39 -11.23 10.58
N GLY A 24 -3.93 -11.67 9.44
CA GLY A 24 -5.23 -11.28 8.92
C GLY A 24 -5.15 -9.98 8.13
N GLY A 25 -6.29 -9.48 7.69
CA GLY A 25 -6.40 -8.25 6.92
C GLY A 25 -7.71 -8.22 6.15
N LYS A 26 -8.42 -7.09 6.19
CA LYS A 26 -9.72 -6.95 5.52
C LYS A 26 -9.60 -6.92 3.99
N ARG A 27 -8.40 -6.71 3.46
CA ARG A 27 -8.09 -6.57 2.01
C ARG A 27 -9.00 -5.58 1.28
N LEU A 28 -9.39 -4.50 1.96
CA LEU A 28 -10.31 -3.50 1.42
C LEU A 28 -9.75 -2.82 0.16
N ARG A 29 -8.46 -2.47 0.15
CA ARG A 29 -7.84 -1.76 -0.98
C ARG A 29 -7.71 -2.63 -2.22
N PRO A 30 -7.24 -3.90 -2.14
CA PRO A 30 -7.30 -4.82 -3.27
C PRO A 30 -8.72 -5.06 -3.79
N MET A 31 -9.69 -5.25 -2.89
CA MET A 31 -11.09 -5.43 -3.30
C MET A 31 -11.61 -4.21 -4.06
N LEU A 32 -11.24 -3.00 -3.64
CA LEU A 32 -11.61 -1.77 -4.32
C LEU A 32 -11.02 -1.71 -5.74
N THR A 33 -9.74 -2.03 -5.91
CA THR A 33 -9.10 -2.10 -7.24
C THR A 33 -9.77 -3.11 -8.16
N LEU A 34 -10.06 -4.31 -7.64
CA LEU A 34 -10.73 -5.36 -8.41
C LEU A 34 -12.15 -4.94 -8.80
N ALA A 35 -12.94 -4.43 -7.85
CA ALA A 35 -14.32 -4.00 -8.08
C ALA A 35 -14.37 -2.84 -9.07
N ALA A 36 -13.47 -1.85 -8.95
CA ALA A 36 -13.41 -0.71 -9.85
C ALA A 36 -13.07 -1.15 -11.29
N ALA A 37 -12.09 -2.04 -11.48
CA ALA A 37 -11.78 -2.58 -12.80
C ALA A 37 -12.96 -3.37 -13.41
N GLN A 38 -13.62 -4.20 -12.60
CA GLN A 38 -14.79 -4.98 -13.03
C GLN A 38 -15.99 -4.11 -13.40
N MET A 39 -16.22 -3.02 -12.66
CA MET A 39 -17.31 -2.06 -12.93
C MET A 39 -17.18 -1.43 -14.33
N PHE A 40 -15.95 -1.28 -14.84
CA PHE A 40 -15.67 -0.77 -16.18
C PHE A 40 -15.37 -1.87 -17.22
N GLY A 41 -15.69 -3.13 -16.91
CA GLY A 41 -15.65 -4.23 -17.88
C GLY A 41 -14.24 -4.75 -18.21
N TYR A 42 -13.23 -4.50 -17.36
CA TYR A 42 -11.89 -5.03 -17.61
C TYR A 42 -11.83 -6.56 -17.48
N ALA A 43 -11.34 -7.23 -18.52
CA ALA A 43 -11.28 -8.70 -18.60
C ALA A 43 -9.86 -9.31 -18.54
N GLY A 44 -8.82 -8.47 -18.50
CA GLY A 44 -7.41 -8.92 -18.43
C GLY A 44 -6.95 -9.29 -17.02
N ASP A 45 -5.67 -9.63 -16.84
CA ASP A 45 -5.10 -9.98 -15.53
C ASP A 45 -4.49 -8.79 -14.77
N GLY A 46 -4.40 -7.62 -15.42
CA GLY A 46 -3.70 -6.45 -14.88
C GLY A 46 -4.28 -5.93 -13.57
N HIS A 47 -5.61 -5.98 -13.40
CA HIS A 47 -6.29 -5.57 -12.17
C HIS A 47 -5.88 -6.41 -10.96
N VAL A 48 -5.56 -7.70 -11.15
CA VAL A 48 -5.05 -8.59 -10.08
C VAL A 48 -3.62 -8.20 -9.69
N LYS A 49 -2.77 -7.89 -10.68
CA LYS A 49 -1.41 -7.40 -10.43
C LYS A 49 -1.43 -6.08 -9.68
N LEU A 50 -2.24 -5.11 -10.12
CA LEU A 50 -2.39 -3.81 -9.45
C LEU A 50 -2.97 -3.95 -8.03
N ALA A 51 -4.00 -4.78 -7.85
CA ALA A 51 -4.56 -5.05 -6.52
C ALA A 51 -3.50 -5.68 -5.58
N THR A 52 -2.62 -6.52 -6.12
CA THR A 52 -1.49 -7.10 -5.37
C THR A 52 -0.43 -6.03 -5.05
N SER A 53 -0.09 -5.15 -6.00
CA SER A 53 0.81 -4.01 -5.78
C SER A 53 0.30 -3.10 -4.66
N VAL A 54 -0.99 -2.76 -4.67
CA VAL A 54 -1.65 -1.95 -3.64
C VAL A 54 -1.52 -2.60 -2.26
N GLU A 55 -1.73 -3.91 -2.15
CA GLU A 55 -1.57 -4.60 -0.86
C GLU A 55 -0.11 -4.67 -0.42
N PHE A 56 0.83 -4.85 -1.34
CA PHE A 56 2.26 -4.81 -1.02
C PHE A 56 2.71 -3.44 -0.54
N MET A 57 2.27 -2.37 -1.18
CA MET A 57 2.50 -1.00 -0.70
C MET A 57 1.95 -0.82 0.71
N HIS A 58 0.69 -1.21 0.94
CA HIS A 58 0.10 -1.14 2.29
C HIS A 58 0.87 -1.99 3.32
N THR A 59 1.31 -3.18 2.93
CA THR A 59 2.04 -4.09 3.82
C THR A 59 3.44 -3.53 4.14
N ALA A 60 4.10 -2.90 3.17
CA ALA A 60 5.38 -2.23 3.37
C ALA A 60 5.25 -1.06 4.35
N THR A 61 4.23 -0.20 4.19
CA THR A 61 4.01 0.91 5.13
C THR A 61 3.77 0.40 6.55
N LEU A 62 3.03 -0.70 6.73
CA LEU A 62 2.83 -1.30 8.06
C LEU A 62 4.13 -1.79 8.71
N LEU A 63 5.07 -2.35 7.94
CA LEU A 63 6.37 -2.78 8.46
C LEU A 63 7.23 -1.58 8.88
N HIS A 64 7.21 -0.52 8.07
CA HIS A 64 7.93 0.72 8.37
C HIS A 64 7.32 1.45 9.58
N ASP A 65 5.99 1.59 9.62
CA ASP A 65 5.25 2.21 10.73
C ASP A 65 5.52 1.48 12.05
N ASP A 66 5.51 0.14 12.06
CA ASP A 66 5.79 -0.62 13.28
C ASP A 66 7.16 -0.26 13.86
N VAL A 67 8.16 0.04 13.00
CA VAL A 67 9.50 0.47 13.40
C VAL A 67 9.51 1.91 13.89
N VAL A 68 8.87 2.83 13.16
CA VAL A 68 8.81 4.26 13.51
C VAL A 68 8.06 4.48 14.83
N ASP A 69 6.92 3.80 15.01
CA ASP A 69 6.06 3.92 16.19
C ASP A 69 6.51 3.02 17.36
N GLU A 70 7.59 2.27 17.20
CA GLU A 70 8.10 1.27 18.17
C GLU A 70 7.04 0.25 18.63
N SER A 71 6.08 -0.08 17.76
CA SER A 71 4.92 -0.91 18.08
C SER A 71 5.32 -2.34 18.49
N ALA A 72 4.81 -2.82 19.62
CA ALA A 72 5.08 -4.19 20.12
C ALA A 72 4.10 -5.25 19.57
N LEU A 73 2.85 -4.85 19.30
CA LEU A 73 1.77 -5.74 18.87
C LEU A 73 1.01 -5.16 17.67
N ARG A 74 0.58 -6.04 16.76
CA ARG A 74 -0.35 -5.74 15.67
C ARG A 74 -1.36 -6.87 15.52
N ARG A 75 -2.65 -6.54 15.63
CA ARG A 75 -3.77 -7.51 15.59
C ARG A 75 -3.58 -8.69 16.56
N GLY A 76 -3.08 -8.39 17.77
CA GLY A 76 -2.85 -9.38 18.82
C GLY A 76 -1.61 -10.28 18.61
N LYS A 77 -0.83 -10.10 17.54
CA LYS A 77 0.44 -10.79 17.32
C LYS A 77 1.62 -9.83 17.54
N LYS A 78 2.79 -10.38 17.90
CA LYS A 78 4.04 -9.60 17.95
C LYS A 78 4.33 -9.00 16.58
N THR A 79 4.77 -7.75 16.53
CA THR A 79 5.18 -7.09 15.28
C THR A 79 6.45 -7.73 14.71
N ALA A 80 6.70 -7.55 13.41
CA ALA A 80 7.89 -8.10 12.75
C ALA A 80 9.18 -7.60 13.42
N ARG A 81 9.22 -6.33 13.83
CA ARG A 81 10.37 -5.76 14.54
C ARG A 81 10.68 -6.43 15.88
N MET A 82 9.67 -6.96 16.57
CA MET A 82 9.87 -7.65 17.84
C MET A 82 10.41 -9.07 17.66
N ILE A 83 10.26 -9.65 16.47
CA ILE A 83 10.68 -11.02 16.17
C ILE A 83 12.02 -11.03 15.43
N TRP A 84 12.16 -10.20 14.39
CA TRP A 84 13.33 -10.16 13.50
C TRP A 84 14.15 -8.86 13.59
N GLY A 85 13.70 -7.89 14.38
CA GLY A 85 14.39 -6.60 14.55
C GLY A 85 13.99 -5.52 13.54
N ASN A 86 14.42 -4.29 13.83
CA ASN A 86 14.13 -3.13 12.99
C ASN A 86 14.72 -3.28 11.57
N GLN A 87 15.97 -3.75 11.46
CA GLN A 87 16.67 -3.88 10.17
C GLN A 87 15.93 -4.81 9.20
N ALA A 88 15.53 -5.99 9.66
CA ALA A 88 14.79 -6.94 8.84
C ALA A 88 13.43 -6.37 8.42
N SER A 89 12.73 -5.67 9.33
CA SER A 89 11.42 -5.07 9.02
C SER A 89 11.50 -4.01 7.94
N VAL A 90 12.52 -3.13 8.00
CA VAL A 90 12.76 -2.09 7.00
C VAL A 90 13.10 -2.72 5.64
N LEU A 91 14.07 -3.63 5.59
CA LEU A 91 14.54 -4.25 4.35
C LEU A 91 13.45 -5.09 3.66
N VAL A 92 12.59 -5.77 4.43
CA VAL A 92 11.46 -6.51 3.85
C VAL A 92 10.38 -5.55 3.35
N GLY A 93 10.16 -4.42 4.02
CA GLY A 93 9.31 -3.35 3.51
C GLY A 93 9.79 -2.83 2.15
N ASP A 94 11.10 -2.56 2.02
CA ASP A 94 11.72 -2.11 0.78
C ASP A 94 11.56 -3.14 -0.35
N PHE A 95 11.76 -4.42 -0.03
CA PHE A 95 11.53 -5.52 -0.97
C PHE A 95 10.08 -5.57 -1.47
N LEU A 96 9.10 -5.46 -0.56
CA LEU A 96 7.68 -5.48 -0.95
C LEU A 96 7.32 -4.29 -1.84
N LEU A 97 7.87 -3.10 -1.56
CA LEU A 97 7.69 -1.93 -2.41
C LEU A 97 8.33 -2.14 -3.80
N GLY A 98 9.54 -2.70 -3.87
CA GLY A 98 10.17 -3.08 -5.14
C GLY A 98 9.35 -4.10 -5.94
N GLN A 99 8.78 -5.11 -5.28
CA GLN A 99 7.87 -6.07 -5.89
C GLN A 99 6.59 -5.41 -6.40
N ALA A 100 6.04 -4.44 -5.66
CA ALA A 100 4.87 -3.68 -6.08
C ALA A 100 5.16 -2.93 -7.40
N PHE A 101 6.29 -2.23 -7.50
CA PHE A 101 6.71 -1.56 -8.73
C PHE A 101 6.93 -2.52 -9.89
N ARG A 102 7.59 -3.67 -9.66
CA ARG A 102 7.78 -4.68 -10.70
C ARG A 102 6.46 -5.15 -11.30
N MET A 103 5.46 -5.43 -10.46
CA MET A 103 4.12 -5.81 -10.91
C MET A 103 3.39 -4.68 -11.63
N MET A 104 3.57 -3.41 -11.22
CA MET A 104 3.01 -2.27 -11.98
C MET A 104 3.63 -2.16 -13.37
N VAL A 105 4.94 -2.37 -13.50
CA VAL A 105 5.64 -2.40 -14.80
C VAL A 105 5.14 -3.57 -15.67
N GLU A 106 4.92 -4.75 -15.09
CA GLU A 106 4.35 -5.92 -15.79
C GLU A 106 2.93 -5.65 -16.36
N VAL A 107 2.17 -4.72 -15.78
CA VAL A 107 0.85 -4.31 -16.30
C VAL A 107 0.99 -3.45 -17.56
N GLY A 108 2.11 -2.74 -17.72
CA GLY A 108 2.39 -1.94 -18.90
C GLY A 108 1.59 -0.63 -19.02
N SER A 109 0.87 -0.21 -17.97
CA SER A 109 0.16 1.07 -17.93
C SER A 109 0.98 2.12 -17.19
N LEU A 110 1.60 3.04 -17.93
CA LEU A 110 2.35 4.17 -17.35
C LEU A 110 1.46 5.06 -16.49
N GLU A 111 0.19 5.22 -16.85
CA GLU A 111 -0.77 6.02 -16.08
C GLU A 111 -1.09 5.38 -14.73
N ALA A 112 -1.28 4.05 -14.68
CA ALA A 112 -1.49 3.35 -13.41
C ALA A 112 -0.23 3.36 -12.52
N LEU A 113 0.95 3.27 -13.16
CA LEU A 113 2.24 3.38 -12.47
C LEU A 113 2.41 4.77 -11.85
N ASP A 114 2.13 5.84 -12.61
CA ASP A 114 2.20 7.22 -12.14
C ASP A 114 1.28 7.48 -10.93
N ILE A 115 0.04 6.99 -10.98
CA ILE A 115 -0.94 7.12 -9.88
C ILE A 115 -0.42 6.45 -8.61
N LEU A 116 0.04 5.19 -8.69
CA LEU A 116 0.50 4.45 -7.51
C LEU A 116 1.86 4.94 -7.00
N SER A 117 2.79 5.33 -7.88
CA SER A 117 4.06 5.93 -7.45
C SER A 117 3.84 7.28 -6.77
N SER A 118 2.93 8.11 -7.31
CA SER A 118 2.55 9.38 -6.68
C SER A 118 1.90 9.16 -5.32
N ALA A 119 1.02 8.17 -5.20
CA ALA A 119 0.44 7.80 -3.92
C ALA A 119 1.50 7.36 -2.90
N ALA A 120 2.52 6.61 -3.31
CA ALA A 120 3.63 6.24 -2.43
C ALA A 120 4.35 7.46 -1.85
N SER A 121 4.67 8.44 -2.70
CA SER A 121 5.30 9.70 -2.26
C SER A 121 4.41 10.48 -1.30
N ILE A 122 3.12 10.64 -1.63
CA ILE A 122 2.15 11.34 -0.76
C ILE A 122 2.03 10.66 0.60
N ILE A 123 2.01 9.33 0.67
CA ILE A 123 1.96 8.60 1.94
C ILE A 123 3.21 8.88 2.76
N ALA A 124 4.40 8.83 2.14
CA ALA A 124 5.66 9.13 2.83
C ALA A 124 5.70 10.57 3.35
N GLU A 125 5.25 11.54 2.56
CA GLU A 125 5.08 12.94 3.02
C GLU A 125 4.13 13.02 4.22
N GLY A 126 3.00 12.30 4.16
CA GLY A 126 2.04 12.21 5.27
C GLY A 126 2.64 11.65 6.56
N GLU A 127 3.51 10.63 6.47
CA GLU A 127 4.23 10.10 7.62
C GLU A 127 5.18 11.14 8.23
N VAL A 128 5.92 11.87 7.40
CA VAL A 128 6.82 12.94 7.88
C VAL A 128 6.03 14.09 8.51
N MET A 129 4.90 14.47 7.91
CA MET A 129 3.99 15.47 8.49
C MET A 129 3.48 15.03 9.86
N GLN A 130 3.05 13.77 10.00
CA GLN A 130 2.60 13.22 11.28
C GLN A 130 3.73 13.25 12.32
N LEU A 131 4.95 12.90 11.91
CA LEU A 131 6.12 12.93 12.79
C LEU A 131 6.45 14.35 13.26
N ALA A 132 6.39 15.35 12.38
CA ALA A 132 6.64 16.74 12.70
C ALA A 132 5.56 17.34 13.63
N ALA A 133 4.30 16.93 13.46
CA ALA A 133 3.19 17.33 14.32
C ALA A 133 3.14 16.54 15.64
N ALA A 134 3.95 15.49 15.80
CA ALA A 134 3.88 14.62 16.96
C ALA A 134 4.13 15.41 18.26
N LYS A 135 3.23 15.23 19.23
CA LYS A 135 3.25 15.90 20.54
C LYS A 135 2.99 17.42 20.49
N ASN A 136 2.55 17.96 19.35
CA ASN A 136 2.03 19.32 19.26
C ASN A 136 0.52 19.32 19.60
N LEU A 137 0.13 20.00 20.68
CA LEU A 137 -1.28 20.12 21.07
C LEU A 137 -2.01 21.23 20.32
N ASP A 138 -1.27 22.11 19.62
CA ASP A 138 -1.82 23.20 18.82
C ASP A 138 -2.13 22.77 17.38
N THR A 139 -2.02 21.46 17.07
CA THR A 139 -2.37 20.92 15.74
C THR A 139 -3.81 21.27 15.38
N THR A 140 -3.96 21.96 14.26
CA THR A 140 -5.25 22.40 13.75
C THR A 140 -6.01 21.25 13.09
N GLU A 141 -7.33 21.42 12.94
CA GLU A 141 -8.17 20.46 12.22
C GLU A 141 -7.72 20.29 10.76
N ASP A 142 -7.29 21.38 10.09
CA ASP A 142 -6.77 21.34 8.72
C ASP A 142 -5.49 20.52 8.60
N GLU A 143 -4.55 20.66 9.55
CA GLU A 143 -3.33 19.85 9.60
C GLU A 143 -3.66 18.37 9.84
N HIS A 144 -4.60 18.08 10.75
CA HIS A 144 -5.07 16.71 10.96
C HIS A 144 -5.67 16.11 9.68
N PHE A 145 -6.54 16.86 8.99
CA PHE A 145 -7.11 16.42 7.72
C PHE A 145 -6.06 16.20 6.65
N ALA A 146 -5.03 17.04 6.58
CA ALA A 146 -3.92 16.85 5.65
C ALA A 146 -3.17 15.53 5.91
N VAL A 147 -2.88 15.22 7.18
CA VAL A 147 -2.23 13.96 7.57
C VAL A 147 -3.07 12.75 7.18
N ILE A 148 -4.36 12.69 7.54
CA ILE A 148 -5.19 11.51 7.24
C ILE A 148 -5.46 11.36 5.73
N LYS A 149 -5.54 12.47 4.99
CA LYS A 149 -5.66 12.45 3.53
C LYS A 149 -4.42 11.83 2.90
N ALA A 150 -3.23 12.23 3.35
CA ALA A 150 -1.97 11.74 2.83
C ALA A 150 -1.69 10.28 3.24
N LYS A 151 -1.70 9.98 4.54
CA LYS A 151 -1.32 8.68 5.10
C LYS A 151 -2.32 7.56 4.77
N THR A 152 -3.62 7.88 4.72
CA THR A 152 -4.68 6.86 4.58
C THR A 152 -5.46 6.98 3.28
N ALA A 153 -6.03 8.16 3.00
CA ALA A 153 -6.96 8.30 1.88
C ALA A 153 -6.29 8.17 0.51
N ALA A 154 -5.05 8.66 0.37
CA ALA A 154 -4.31 8.65 -0.90
C ALA A 154 -4.21 7.24 -1.52
N LEU A 155 -3.91 6.22 -0.72
CA LEU A 155 -3.83 4.84 -1.24
C LEU A 155 -5.21 4.25 -1.59
N PHE A 156 -6.28 4.68 -0.91
CA PHE A 156 -7.64 4.27 -1.28
C PHE A 156 -8.08 4.92 -2.60
N ALA A 157 -7.84 6.22 -2.76
CA ALA A 157 -8.13 6.94 -3.99
C ALA A 157 -7.36 6.32 -5.18
N ALA A 158 -6.04 6.09 -5.00
CA ALA A 158 -5.23 5.42 -6.02
C ALA A 158 -5.73 4.00 -6.33
N ALA A 159 -6.10 3.22 -5.30
CA ALA A 159 -6.65 1.87 -5.49
C ALA A 159 -7.96 1.87 -6.29
N ALA A 160 -8.81 2.88 -6.12
CA ALA A 160 -10.05 3.05 -6.88
C ALA A 160 -9.81 3.54 -8.31
N GLU A 161 -8.83 4.41 -8.51
CA GLU A 161 -8.54 5.08 -9.78
C GLU A 161 -7.84 4.17 -10.80
N VAL A 162 -6.94 3.27 -10.34
CA VAL A 162 -6.14 2.46 -11.28
C VAL A 162 -6.92 1.37 -12.02
N GLY A 163 -8.02 0.88 -11.46
CA GLY A 163 -8.90 -0.09 -12.13
C GLY A 163 -9.56 0.47 -13.40
N PRO A 164 -10.27 1.61 -13.32
CA PRO A 164 -10.83 2.32 -14.46
C PRO A 164 -9.78 2.73 -15.50
N VAL A 165 -8.56 3.08 -15.06
CA VAL A 165 -7.45 3.44 -15.96
C VAL A 165 -7.10 2.28 -16.89
N ILE A 166 -6.89 1.07 -16.35
CA ILE A 166 -6.58 -0.10 -17.20
C ILE A 166 -7.80 -0.61 -17.97
N ALA A 167 -9.00 -0.29 -17.52
CA ALA A 167 -10.26 -0.52 -18.24
C ALA A 167 -10.51 0.49 -19.37
N GLN A 168 -9.64 1.50 -19.54
CA GLN A 168 -9.80 2.58 -20.50
C GLN A 168 -11.10 3.38 -20.32
N ALA A 169 -11.58 3.53 -19.08
CA ALA A 169 -12.76 4.32 -18.75
C ALA A 169 -12.56 5.80 -19.14
N SER A 170 -13.66 6.56 -19.24
CA SER A 170 -13.59 7.99 -19.55
C SER A 170 -12.91 8.78 -18.42
N ARG A 171 -12.37 9.96 -18.72
CA ARG A 171 -11.77 10.82 -17.67
C ARG A 171 -12.77 11.19 -16.57
N THR A 172 -14.02 11.44 -16.94
CA THR A 172 -15.10 11.76 -16.00
C THR A 172 -15.36 10.60 -15.04
N ASP A 173 -15.40 9.38 -15.56
CA ASP A 173 -15.62 8.18 -14.75
C ASP A 173 -14.44 7.89 -13.81
N ARG A 174 -13.21 8.06 -14.29
CA ARG A 174 -11.99 7.94 -13.48
C ARG A 174 -12.03 8.94 -12.32
N ALA A 175 -12.37 10.20 -12.60
CA ALA A 175 -12.44 11.25 -11.60
C ALA A 175 -13.55 11.00 -10.55
N ALA A 176 -14.66 10.36 -10.93
CA ALA A 176 -15.74 10.05 -10.02
C ALA A 176 -15.41 8.96 -8.99
N LEU A 177 -14.42 8.10 -9.27
CA LEU A 177 -13.96 7.06 -8.33
C LEU A 177 -12.81 7.51 -7.42
N ARG A 178 -12.17 8.63 -7.71
CA ARG A 178 -11.05 9.18 -6.96
C ARG A 178 -11.53 9.98 -5.75
#